data_AF-A0A0L8H9V2-F1
#
_entry.id   AF-A0A0L8H9V2-F1
#
_cell.length_a   1.000
_cell.length_b   1.000
_cell.length_c   1.000
_cell.angle_alpha   90.00
_cell.angle_beta   90.00
_cell.angle_gamma   90.00
#
_symmetry.space_group_name_H-M   'P 1'
#
loop_
_entity.id
_entity.type
_entity.pdbx_description
1 polymer ?
#
loop_
_entity_poly.entity_id
_entity_poly.type
_entity_poly.pdbx_seq_one_letter_code
_entity_poly.pdbx_strand_id
1 'polypeptide(L)'
;VFGFGRGKDNSQSDEYGNKSTTQAESKVLVDNSCEASLAASAQCPPMPDLTGLTNEEIQIITNVFRRQEQFEVETKDRIRNIKMALEKYETLSTEFATQKTSGYVDLRLCQLCFRVKFPDGIGRVCCDCEKRVCHKCGSFARPRWDPKRSKVVF
;
A
#
# COMPACT_ATOMS: atom_id res chain seq x y z
N VAL A 1 19.45 -20.02 -42.40
CA VAL A 1 18.30 -20.70 -43.02
C VAL A 1 18.25 -22.13 -42.50
N PHE A 2 17.41 -22.38 -41.51
CA PHE A 2 16.87 -23.70 -41.19
C PHE A 2 15.41 -23.45 -40.82
N GLY A 3 14.51 -24.05 -41.59
CA GLY A 3 13.07 -23.89 -41.48
C GLY A 3 12.39 -25.18 -41.07
N PHE A 4 11.07 -25.03 -40.87
CA PHE A 4 10.02 -26.03 -40.64
C PHE A 4 9.99 -26.60 -39.21
N GLY A 5 8.84 -26.75 -38.55
CA GLY A 5 7.48 -26.89 -39.06
C GLY A 5 6.38 -26.34 -38.15
N ARG A 6 5.18 -26.42 -38.73
CA ARG A 6 3.90 -25.81 -38.34
C ARG A 6 3.16 -26.61 -37.28
N GLY A 7 2.35 -25.90 -36.48
CA GLY A 7 0.95 -26.26 -36.23
C GLY A 7 0.65 -27.08 -34.97
N LYS A 8 -0.10 -26.48 -34.04
CA LYS A 8 -1.50 -26.84 -33.81
C LYS A 8 -2.17 -25.88 -32.83
N ASP A 9 -3.28 -25.35 -33.28
CA ASP A 9 -4.29 -24.65 -32.51
C ASP A 9 -4.95 -25.67 -31.58
N ASN A 10 -5.09 -25.33 -30.30
CA ASN A 10 -5.97 -26.08 -29.40
C ASN A 10 -6.79 -25.09 -28.57
N SER A 11 -7.91 -24.66 -29.15
CA SER A 11 -9.04 -24.17 -28.40
C SER A 11 -9.71 -25.38 -27.75
N GLN A 12 -9.67 -25.46 -26.43
CA GLN A 12 -10.65 -26.23 -25.69
C GLN A 12 -10.97 -25.47 -24.41
N SER A 13 -12.19 -24.93 -24.40
CA SER A 13 -12.99 -24.72 -23.20
C SER A 13 -13.00 -26.00 -22.38
N ASP A 14 -13.09 -25.89 -21.05
CA ASP A 14 -14.19 -26.48 -20.28
C ASP A 14 -13.94 -26.36 -18.76
N GLU A 15 -15.07 -26.16 -18.09
CA GLU A 15 -15.39 -26.52 -16.71
C GLU A 15 -14.72 -25.81 -15.53
N TYR A 16 -15.47 -24.81 -15.04
CA TYR A 16 -15.70 -24.55 -13.63
C TYR A 16 -15.87 -25.85 -12.83
N GLY A 17 -14.89 -26.17 -11.98
CA GLY A 17 -14.97 -27.25 -10.99
C GLY A 17 -14.56 -26.74 -9.62
N ASN A 18 -15.55 -26.43 -8.79
CA ASN A 18 -15.40 -26.11 -7.38
C ASN A 18 -14.69 -27.25 -6.64
N LYS A 19 -13.52 -26.98 -6.06
CA LYS A 19 -12.90 -27.86 -5.06
C LYS A 19 -12.72 -27.11 -3.76
N SER A 20 -13.69 -27.34 -2.88
CA SER A 20 -13.61 -27.12 -1.45
C SER A 20 -12.31 -27.72 -0.92
N THR A 21 -11.37 -26.85 -0.53
CA THR A 21 -10.22 -27.25 0.29
C THR A 21 -10.31 -26.49 1.60
N THR A 22 -10.72 -27.22 2.62
CA THR A 22 -10.53 -26.87 4.02
C THR A 22 -9.04 -26.66 4.28
N GLN A 23 -8.61 -25.45 4.61
CA GLN A 23 -7.26 -25.23 5.11
C GLN A 23 -7.26 -24.14 6.18
N ALA A 24 -7.08 -24.63 7.42
CA ALA A 24 -6.33 -24.02 8.51
C ALA A 24 -6.46 -22.51 8.68
N GLU A 25 -7.32 -22.11 9.62
CA GLU A 25 -7.30 -20.82 10.29
C GLU A 25 -5.89 -20.54 10.84
N SER A 26 -5.12 -19.73 10.13
CA SER A 26 -3.92 -19.10 10.65
C SER A 26 -4.36 -17.77 11.26
N LYS A 27 -4.54 -17.76 12.59
CA LYS A 27 -4.69 -16.52 13.36
C LYS A 27 -3.37 -15.74 13.27
N VAL A 28 -3.29 -14.78 12.35
CA VAL A 28 -2.33 -13.70 12.45
C VAL A 28 -2.92 -12.70 13.44
N LEU A 29 -2.38 -12.69 14.65
CA LEU A 29 -2.58 -11.62 15.63
C LEU A 29 -1.92 -10.36 15.04
N VAL A 30 -2.72 -9.51 14.42
CA VAL A 30 -2.31 -8.15 14.06
C VAL A 30 -2.39 -7.33 15.34
N ASP A 31 -1.25 -6.78 15.76
CA ASP A 31 -1.15 -5.89 16.92
C ASP A 31 -2.09 -4.69 16.74
N ASN A 32 -3.09 -4.68 17.61
CA ASN A 32 -4.37 -3.99 17.46
C ASN A 32 -4.36 -2.61 18.14
N SER A 33 -3.22 -1.93 18.20
CA SER A 33 -3.03 -0.74 19.05
C SER A 33 -3.18 0.60 18.32
N CYS A 34 -3.35 0.61 16.99
CA CYS A 34 -3.52 1.84 16.20
C CYS A 34 -4.82 1.86 15.37
N GLU A 35 -5.36 0.72 14.94
CA GLU A 35 -6.65 0.68 14.22
C GLU A 35 -7.87 0.80 15.14
N ALA A 36 -7.73 0.53 16.45
CA ALA A 36 -8.84 0.58 17.41
C ALA A 36 -9.38 1.99 17.67
N SER A 37 -8.54 3.03 17.60
CA SER A 37 -8.97 4.41 17.92
C SER A 37 -9.69 5.12 16.77
N LEU A 38 -9.55 4.63 15.53
CA LEU A 38 -10.34 5.09 14.37
C LEU A 38 -11.56 4.18 14.09
N ALA A 39 -11.60 2.98 14.67
CA ALA A 39 -12.71 2.05 14.55
C ALA A 39 -13.93 2.42 15.41
N ALA A 40 -13.75 3.21 16.47
CA ALA A 40 -14.86 3.62 17.36
C ALA A 40 -15.92 4.51 16.68
N SER A 41 -15.61 5.09 15.52
CA SER A 41 -16.56 5.83 14.68
C SER A 41 -16.75 5.23 13.28
N ALA A 42 -16.17 4.07 12.99
CA ALA A 42 -16.37 3.34 11.73
C ALA A 42 -17.62 2.45 11.82
N GLN A 43 -18.73 3.02 12.30
CA GLN A 43 -20.03 2.41 12.09
C GLN A 43 -20.38 2.65 10.62
N CYS A 44 -20.41 1.59 9.83
CA CYS A 44 -21.07 1.65 8.52
C CYS A 44 -22.50 2.15 8.80
N PRO A 45 -22.90 3.32 8.29
CA PRO A 45 -24.20 3.88 8.62
C PRO A 45 -25.28 2.84 8.26
N PRO A 46 -26.30 2.65 9.12
CA PRO A 46 -27.37 1.72 8.81
C PRO A 46 -27.98 2.09 7.46
N MET A 47 -28.30 1.06 6.66
CA MET A 47 -28.87 1.25 5.33
C MET A 47 -30.10 2.18 5.44
N PRO A 48 -30.17 3.25 4.63
CA PRO A 48 -31.29 4.19 4.71
C PRO A 48 -32.59 3.51 4.29
N ASP A 49 -33.70 3.90 4.92
CA ASP A 49 -35.04 3.42 4.57
C ASP A 49 -35.49 3.96 3.21
N LEU A 50 -36.04 3.09 2.36
CA LEU A 50 -36.44 3.37 0.98
C LEU A 50 -37.96 3.33 0.77
N THR A 51 -38.77 3.14 1.82
CA THR A 51 -40.23 2.93 1.74
C THR A 51 -41.04 4.13 1.24
N GLY A 52 -40.46 5.34 1.18
CA GLY A 52 -41.12 6.57 0.73
C GLY A 52 -40.92 6.91 -0.76
N LEU A 53 -40.27 6.04 -1.53
CA LEU A 53 -39.84 6.32 -2.91
C LEU A 53 -40.64 5.49 -3.93
N THR A 54 -40.73 6.00 -5.16
CA THR A 54 -41.27 5.23 -6.28
C THR A 54 -40.32 4.11 -6.68
N ASN A 55 -40.83 3.05 -7.34
CA ASN A 55 -40.00 1.89 -7.71
C ASN A 55 -38.81 2.27 -8.59
N GLU A 56 -38.99 3.29 -9.44
CA GLU A 56 -37.97 3.82 -10.34
C GLU A 56 -36.83 4.50 -9.56
N GLU A 57 -37.16 5.32 -8.56
CA GLU A 57 -36.17 6.00 -7.71
C GLU A 57 -35.39 5.01 -6.86
N ILE A 58 -36.05 3.97 -6.33
CA ILE A 58 -35.41 2.89 -5.58
C ILE A 58 -34.36 2.19 -6.44
N GLN A 59 -34.68 1.86 -7.70
CA GLN A 59 -33.72 1.22 -8.60
C GLN A 59 -32.48 2.07 -8.87
N ILE A 60 -32.64 3.39 -9.00
CA ILE A 60 -31.52 4.32 -9.20
C ILE A 60 -30.61 4.29 -7.97
N ILE A 61 -31.20 4.39 -6.77
CA ILE A 61 -30.47 4.37 -5.50
C ILE A 61 -29.73 3.05 -5.30
N THR A 62 -30.37 1.90 -5.55
CA THR A 62 -29.72 0.58 -5.48
C THR A 62 -28.52 0.49 -6.44
N ASN A 63 -28.64 1.05 -7.64
CA ASN A 63 -27.52 1.09 -8.61
C ASN A 63 -26.37 2.02 -8.18
N VAL A 64 -26.64 3.07 -7.41
CA VAL A 64 -25.60 3.91 -6.79
C VAL A 64 -24.89 3.12 -5.69
N PHE A 65 -25.62 2.47 -4.79
CA PHE A 65 -25.03 1.65 -3.73
C PHE A 65 -24.14 0.54 -4.27
N ARG A 66 -24.60 -0.17 -5.31
CA ARG A 66 -23.79 -1.22 -5.95
C ARG A 66 -22.46 -0.68 -6.48
N ARG A 67 -22.45 0.50 -7.09
CA ARG A 67 -21.21 1.11 -7.59
C ARG A 67 -20.32 1.59 -6.45
N GLN A 68 -20.91 2.16 -5.40
CA GLN A 68 -20.19 2.58 -4.21
C GLN A 68 -19.50 1.38 -3.53
N GLU A 69 -20.20 0.27 -3.36
CA GLU A 69 -19.64 -0.97 -2.81
C GLU A 69 -18.47 -1.48 -3.67
N GLN A 70 -18.59 -1.45 -5.01
CA GLN A 70 -17.50 -1.80 -5.91
C GLN A 70 -16.25 -0.92 -5.69
N PHE A 71 -16.44 0.41 -5.57
CA PHE A 71 -15.33 1.32 -5.29
C PHE A 71 -14.73 1.12 -3.91
N GLU A 72 -15.53 0.80 -2.90
CA GLU A 72 -15.04 0.50 -1.56
C GLU A 72 -14.20 -0.77 -1.53
N VAL A 73 -14.62 -1.83 -2.22
CA VAL A 73 -13.83 -3.06 -2.35
C VAL A 73 -12.51 -2.77 -3.04
N GLU A 74 -12.52 -2.08 -4.19
CA GLU A 74 -11.29 -1.73 -4.91
C GLU A 74 -10.35 -0.86 -4.05
N THR A 75 -10.91 0.12 -3.32
CA THR A 75 -10.14 0.99 -2.45
C THR A 75 -9.54 0.22 -1.27
N LYS A 76 -10.31 -0.68 -0.64
CA LYS A 76 -9.83 -1.56 0.43
C LYS A 76 -8.71 -2.46 -0.06
N ASP A 77 -8.84 -3.03 -1.24
CA ASP A 77 -7.80 -3.87 -1.85
C ASP A 77 -6.54 -3.06 -2.17
N ARG A 78 -6.70 -1.85 -2.72
CA ARG A 78 -5.58 -0.93 -2.97
C ARG A 78 -4.85 -0.56 -1.68
N ILE A 79 -5.58 -0.23 -0.61
CA ILE A 79 -5.00 0.05 0.71
C ILE A 79 -4.24 -1.17 1.22
N ARG A 80 -4.82 -2.37 1.13
CA ARG A 80 -4.16 -3.62 1.54
C ARG A 80 -2.85 -3.83 0.79
N ASN A 81 -2.86 -3.66 -0.53
CA ASN A 81 -1.67 -3.81 -1.37
C ASN A 81 -0.56 -2.80 -1.00
N ILE A 82 -0.93 -1.55 -0.73
CA ILE A 82 0.03 -0.52 -0.29
C ILE A 82 0.61 -0.88 1.09
N LYS A 83 -0.23 -1.29 2.05
CA LYS A 83 0.22 -1.72 3.38
C LYS A 83 1.21 -2.89 3.29
N MET A 84 0.91 -3.91 2.50
CA MET A 84 1.82 -5.04 2.27
C MET A 84 3.14 -4.62 1.61
N ALA A 85 3.09 -3.69 0.65
CA ALA A 85 4.30 -3.17 0.01
C ALA A 85 5.18 -2.38 0.99
N LEU A 86 4.58 -1.63 1.92
CA LEU A 86 5.28 -0.92 2.98
C LEU A 86 5.94 -1.87 3.97
N GLU A 87 5.22 -2.87 4.46
CA GLU A 87 5.77 -3.89 5.37
C GLU A 87 6.97 -4.61 4.74
N LYS A 88 6.84 -5.05 3.48
CA LYS A 88 7.95 -5.66 2.74
C LYS A 88 9.14 -4.71 2.58
N TYR A 89 8.89 -3.42 2.37
CA TYR A 89 9.98 -2.44 2.26
C TYR A 89 10.69 -2.23 3.60
N GLU A 90 9.95 -2.21 4.70
CA GLU A 90 10.48 -2.08 6.04
C GLU A 90 11.37 -3.29 6.41
N THR A 91 10.91 -4.51 6.14
CA THR A 91 11.72 -5.72 6.38
C THR A 91 13.01 -5.71 5.57
N LEU A 92 12.96 -5.35 4.28
CA LEU A 92 14.16 -5.19 3.47
C LEU A 92 15.11 -4.13 4.04
N SER A 93 14.59 -3.01 4.53
CA SER A 93 15.40 -1.95 5.12
C SER A 93 16.11 -2.40 6.40
N THR A 94 15.47 -3.24 7.23
CA THR A 94 16.07 -3.76 8.46
C THR A 94 17.10 -4.85 8.15
N GLU A 95 16.83 -5.75 7.21
CA GLU A 95 17.77 -6.76 6.72
C GLU A 95 19.05 -6.12 6.15
N PHE A 96 18.91 -5.07 5.34
CA PHE A 96 20.09 -4.36 4.82
C PHE A 96 20.90 -3.69 5.93
N ALA A 97 20.25 -3.27 7.02
CA ALA A 97 20.95 -2.74 8.17
C ALA A 97 21.76 -3.85 8.85
N THR A 98 21.11 -4.97 9.21
CA THR A 98 21.77 -6.06 9.97
C THR A 98 22.89 -6.73 9.19
N GLN A 99 22.73 -6.95 7.89
CA GLN A 99 23.74 -7.61 7.04
C GLN A 99 25.03 -6.78 6.92
N LYS A 100 24.95 -5.45 7.03
CA LYS A 100 26.10 -4.55 6.83
C LYS A 100 26.73 -4.02 8.12
N THR A 101 26.14 -4.31 9.28
CA THR A 101 26.59 -3.77 10.58
C THR A 101 27.34 -4.78 11.44
N SER A 102 27.87 -5.87 10.90
CA SER A 102 28.64 -6.88 11.66
C SER A 102 29.99 -6.39 12.23
N GLY A 103 30.21 -5.08 12.35
CA GLY A 103 31.42 -4.52 12.96
C GLY A 103 31.43 -3.00 13.11
N TYR A 104 30.79 -2.24 12.22
CA TYR A 104 30.66 -0.78 12.34
C TYR A 104 29.56 -0.26 11.39
N VAL A 105 28.62 0.54 11.88
CA VAL A 105 27.65 1.23 11.02
C VAL A 105 28.38 2.39 10.35
N ASP A 106 28.79 2.22 9.08
CA ASP A 106 29.39 3.33 8.32
C ASP A 106 28.35 4.45 8.15
N LEU A 107 28.49 5.51 8.97
CA LEU A 107 27.56 6.65 9.02
C LEU A 107 27.46 7.39 7.69
N ARG A 108 28.37 7.12 6.73
CA ARG A 108 28.41 7.69 5.37
C ARG A 108 27.59 6.93 4.34
N LEU A 109 26.92 5.83 4.73
CA LEU A 109 26.01 5.07 3.87
C LEU A 109 24.56 5.51 4.06
N CYS A 110 23.77 5.39 2.99
CA CYS A 110 22.32 5.54 3.03
C CYS A 110 21.68 4.53 3.99
N GLN A 111 20.90 5.00 4.96
CA GLN A 111 20.26 4.15 5.98
C GLN A 111 19.01 3.40 5.49
N LEU A 112 18.64 3.53 4.22
CA LEU A 112 17.55 2.78 3.59
C LEU A 112 18.09 1.65 2.71
N CYS A 113 19.00 1.97 1.78
CA CYS A 113 19.51 0.99 0.83
C CYS A 113 20.87 0.42 1.18
N PHE A 114 21.60 1.02 2.12
CA PHE A 114 22.97 0.71 2.55
C PHE A 114 24.00 0.51 1.42
N ARG A 115 23.66 0.85 0.18
CA ARG A 115 24.48 0.63 -1.04
C ARG A 115 25.30 1.85 -1.42
N VAL A 116 24.68 3.03 -1.34
CA VAL A 116 25.29 4.29 -1.81
C VAL A 116 26.00 4.98 -0.66
N LYS A 117 27.28 5.33 -0.87
CA LYS A 117 28.02 6.28 -0.03
C LYS A 117 27.66 7.70 -0.42
N PHE A 118 27.52 8.58 0.57
CA PHE A 118 27.23 9.99 0.31
C PHE A 118 28.45 10.68 -0.35
N PRO A 119 28.27 11.34 -1.50
CA PRO A 119 29.35 12.12 -2.11
C PRO A 119 29.79 13.28 -1.18
N ASP A 120 28.84 13.87 -0.47
CA ASP A 120 29.06 14.98 0.48
C ASP A 120 29.34 14.50 1.92
N GLY A 121 29.40 13.19 2.16
CA GLY A 121 29.64 12.59 3.47
C GLY A 121 28.44 12.49 4.43
N ILE A 122 27.39 13.30 4.27
CA ILE A 122 26.23 13.33 5.19
C ILE A 122 24.90 12.90 4.52
N GLY A 123 24.69 13.23 3.24
CA GLY A 123 23.41 12.94 2.57
C GLY A 123 22.26 13.81 3.09
N ARG A 124 21.01 13.39 2.84
CA ARG A 124 19.82 14.15 3.25
C ARG A 124 19.13 13.49 4.43
N VAL A 125 18.62 14.30 5.35
CA VAL A 125 17.93 13.82 6.56
C VAL A 125 16.43 13.86 6.32
N CYS A 126 15.74 12.75 6.59
CA CYS A 126 14.28 12.71 6.58
C CYS A 126 13.71 13.51 7.76
N CYS A 127 12.68 14.34 7.55
CA CYS A 127 12.06 15.09 8.65
C CYS A 127 11.20 14.21 9.57
N ASP A 128 10.69 13.08 9.08
CA ASP A 128 9.76 12.25 9.83
C ASP A 128 10.49 11.22 10.72
N CYS A 129 11.61 10.68 10.25
CA CYS A 129 12.33 9.61 10.93
C CYS A 129 13.83 9.87 11.13
N GLU A 130 14.33 11.06 10.77
CA GLU A 130 15.71 11.53 10.96
C GLU A 130 16.81 10.65 10.34
N LYS A 131 16.45 9.67 9.51
CA LYS A 131 17.40 8.80 8.80
C LYS A 131 18.12 9.57 7.70
N ARG A 132 19.42 9.29 7.53
CA ARG A 132 20.23 9.81 6.41
C ARG A 132 20.01 8.96 5.15
N VAL A 133 19.56 9.58 4.07
CA VAL A 133 19.14 8.92 2.84
C VAL A 133 19.81 9.51 1.60
N CYS A 134 20.02 8.69 0.57
CA CYS A 134 20.54 9.15 -0.72
C CYS A 134 19.43 9.79 -1.56
N HIS A 135 19.81 10.54 -2.59
CA HIS A 135 18.86 11.26 -3.46
C HIS A 135 17.85 10.34 -4.19
N LYS A 136 18.15 9.02 -4.29
CA LYS A 136 17.27 8.02 -4.92
C LYS A 136 16.25 7.43 -3.96
N CYS A 137 16.62 7.32 -2.67
CA CYS A 137 15.74 6.75 -1.63
C CYS A 137 14.88 7.82 -0.95
N GLY A 138 15.35 9.07 -0.89
CA GLY A 138 14.54 10.20 -0.43
C GLY A 138 13.93 10.94 -1.61
N SER A 139 12.61 10.90 -1.76
CA SER A 139 11.86 11.81 -2.65
C SER A 139 11.51 13.10 -1.90
N PHE A 140 11.65 14.25 -2.57
CA PHE A 140 11.31 15.54 -1.99
C PHE A 140 9.81 15.76 -2.04
N ALA A 141 9.11 15.51 -0.95
CA ALA A 141 7.93 16.31 -0.66
C ALA A 141 8.42 17.63 -0.05
N ARG A 142 8.18 18.77 -0.71
CA ARG A 142 8.17 20.03 0.04
C ARG A 142 7.09 19.88 1.11
N PRO A 143 7.35 20.12 2.39
CA PRO A 143 6.30 20.18 3.40
C PRO A 143 5.20 21.10 2.86
N ARG A 144 3.95 20.62 2.80
CA ARG A 144 2.81 21.45 2.35
C ARG A 144 2.68 22.71 3.20
N TRP A 145 3.18 22.65 4.43
CA TRP A 145 3.26 23.73 5.39
C TRP A 145 4.72 24.08 5.66
N ASP A 146 5.17 25.24 5.16
CA ASP A 146 6.44 25.85 5.52
C ASP A 146 6.14 27.09 6.39
N PRO A 147 6.27 27.01 7.72
CA PRO A 147 6.02 28.15 8.61
C PRO A 147 7.05 29.28 8.44
N LYS A 148 8.14 29.07 7.67
CA LYS A 148 9.09 30.14 7.31
C LYS A 148 8.63 30.89 6.05
N ARG A 149 7.72 30.32 5.24
CA ARG A 149 7.14 30.96 4.05
C ARG A 149 5.86 31.76 4.35
N SER A 150 5.26 31.56 5.53
CA SER A 150 4.06 32.32 5.96
C SER A 150 4.37 33.72 6.53
N LYS A 151 5.64 34.15 6.56
CA LYS A 151 6.06 35.50 6.99
C LYS A 151 6.32 36.48 5.85
N VAL A 152 5.59 36.35 4.74
CA VAL A 152 5.49 37.42 3.73
C VAL A 152 4.05 37.88 3.62
N VAL A 153 3.61 38.61 4.63
CA VAL A 153 2.58 39.64 4.50
C VAL A 153 3.07 40.84 5.30
N PHE A 154 2.96 42.01 4.67
CA PHE A 154 3.36 43.37 5.05
C PHE A 154 4.76 43.81 4.61
#